data_AF-A0A0K3CCV3-F1
#
_entry.id   AF-A0A0K3CCV3-F1
#
_cell.length_a   1.000
_cell.length_b   1.000
_cell.length_c   1.000
_cell.angle_alpha   90.00
_cell.angle_beta   90.00
_cell.angle_gamma   90.00
#
_symmetry.space_group_name_H-M   'P 1'
#
loop_
_entity.id
_entity.type
_entity.pdbx_description
1 polymer ?
#
loop_
_entity_poly.entity_id
_entity_poly.type
_entity_poly.pdbx_seq_one_letter_code
_entity_poly.pdbx_strand_id
1 'polypeptide(L)'
;MSSPPAYTQSVPAAGLRVPCSSAQAFPDPSLTGPAPFRDLDGSPVFVCSVLMAGKSVHPAKVTHGKAMYSYGGVEKHHEGRFDILPITEAMEWVPTSYGQIPPGRRPVEGGFEEGGQHLFHAIMTIDGVRVPGKTGEHLHGANFPFGGGEIVQEAGYSILCWR
;
A
#
# COMPACT_ATOMS: atom_id res chain seq x y z
N MET A 1 -3.24 16.23 -43.47
CA MET A 1 -3.76 15.33 -42.43
C MET A 1 -2.78 15.40 -41.27
N SER A 2 -3.16 16.06 -40.16
CA SER A 2 -2.30 16.16 -38.98
C SER A 2 -2.30 14.82 -38.24
N SER A 3 -1.13 14.26 -37.98
CA SER A 3 -0.98 13.06 -37.16
C SER A 3 -1.63 13.27 -35.79
N PRO A 4 -2.33 12.27 -35.22
CA PRO A 4 -2.84 12.36 -33.87
C PRO A 4 -1.68 12.54 -32.87
N PRO A 5 -1.90 13.25 -31.76
CA PRO A 5 -0.86 13.46 -30.76
C PRO A 5 -0.38 12.11 -30.20
N ALA A 6 0.93 12.01 -29.97
CA ALA A 6 1.52 10.83 -29.35
C ALA A 6 0.97 10.68 -27.93
N TYR A 7 0.22 9.60 -27.68
CA TYR A 7 -0.15 9.20 -26.33
C TYR A 7 1.11 8.77 -25.60
N THR A 8 1.64 9.64 -24.75
CA THR A 8 2.55 9.21 -23.69
C THR A 8 1.70 8.39 -22.71
N GLN A 9 1.90 7.07 -22.67
CA GLN A 9 1.27 6.23 -21.65
C GLN A 9 1.84 6.64 -20.28
N SER A 10 1.17 7.56 -19.60
CA SER A 10 1.47 7.89 -18.23
C SER A 10 1.13 6.68 -17.35
N VAL A 11 2.04 6.30 -16.46
CA VAL A 11 1.78 5.24 -15.48
C VAL A 11 0.58 5.67 -14.61
N PRO A 12 -0.44 4.80 -14.39
CA PRO A 12 -1.59 5.14 -13.57
C PRO A 12 -1.17 5.67 -12.20
N ALA A 13 -1.93 6.61 -11.62
CA ALA A 13 -1.60 7.20 -10.31
C ALA A 13 -1.44 6.14 -9.20
N ALA A 14 -2.26 5.08 -9.25
CA ALA A 14 -2.21 3.94 -8.35
C ALA A 14 -1.18 2.85 -8.77
N GLY A 15 -0.54 2.98 -9.92
CA GLY A 15 0.36 1.98 -10.50
C GLY A 15 -0.36 0.77 -11.08
N LEU A 16 0.41 -0.12 -11.71
CA LEU A 16 -0.12 -1.40 -12.19
C LEU A 16 -0.28 -2.37 -11.01
N ARG A 17 -1.40 -3.09 -11.00
CA ARG A 17 -1.82 -3.94 -9.88
C ARG A 17 -2.00 -5.39 -10.30
N VAL A 18 -1.69 -6.30 -9.39
CA VAL A 18 -1.96 -7.74 -9.55
C VAL A 18 -3.20 -8.08 -8.73
N PRO A 19 -4.36 -8.32 -9.37
CA PRO A 19 -5.58 -8.62 -8.65
C PRO A 19 -5.50 -10.01 -7.99
N CYS A 20 -5.93 -10.09 -6.74
CA CYS A 20 -5.89 -11.30 -5.91
C CYS A 20 -7.21 -11.45 -5.12
N SER A 21 -7.42 -12.62 -4.54
CA SER A 21 -8.57 -12.90 -3.69
C SER A 21 -8.20 -13.90 -2.60
N SER A 22 -8.75 -13.75 -1.39
CA SER A 22 -8.57 -14.73 -0.30
C SER A 22 -9.16 -16.11 -0.61
N ALA A 23 -10.03 -16.21 -1.61
CA ALA A 23 -10.65 -17.45 -2.06
C ALA A 23 -9.83 -18.18 -3.15
N GLN A 24 -8.72 -17.60 -3.61
CA GLN A 24 -7.89 -18.16 -4.67
C GLN A 24 -6.48 -18.43 -4.16
N ALA A 25 -5.78 -19.34 -4.84
CA ALA A 25 -4.35 -19.54 -4.58
C ALA A 25 -3.58 -18.24 -4.80
N PHE A 26 -2.54 -18.03 -3.99
CA PHE A 26 -1.68 -16.86 -4.13
C PHE A 26 -1.01 -16.86 -5.51
N PRO A 27 -0.92 -15.72 -6.23
CA PRO A 27 -0.42 -15.72 -7.60
C PRO A 27 1.06 -16.11 -7.69
N ASP A 28 1.45 -16.60 -8.86
CA ASP A 28 2.83 -16.96 -9.16
C ASP A 28 3.78 -15.75 -9.01
N PRO A 29 5.03 -15.94 -8.54
CA PRO A 29 6.02 -14.87 -8.43
C PRO A 29 6.30 -14.12 -9.75
N SER A 30 6.08 -14.73 -10.91
CA SER A 30 6.18 -14.06 -12.21
C SER A 30 5.17 -12.94 -12.41
N LEU A 31 4.05 -12.95 -11.68
CA LEU A 31 3.03 -11.90 -11.72
C LEU A 31 3.27 -10.85 -10.62
N THR A 32 3.50 -11.29 -9.39
CA THR A 32 3.64 -10.40 -8.22
C THR A 32 4.99 -9.70 -8.16
N GLY A 33 6.00 -10.27 -8.83
CA GLY A 33 7.39 -9.90 -8.62
C GLY A 33 7.92 -10.37 -7.25
N PRO A 34 9.18 -10.05 -6.92
CA PRO A 34 9.73 -10.36 -5.61
C PRO A 34 9.05 -9.51 -4.52
N ALA A 35 8.89 -10.10 -3.33
CA ALA A 35 8.43 -9.35 -2.16
C ALA A 35 9.47 -8.28 -1.78
N PRO A 36 9.09 -7.01 -1.61
CA PRO A 36 10.02 -5.94 -1.25
C PRO A 36 10.54 -6.03 0.20
N PHE A 37 9.83 -6.77 1.06
CA PHE A 37 10.09 -6.84 2.49
C PHE A 37 9.96 -8.27 3.02
N ARG A 38 10.36 -8.45 4.29
CA ARG A 38 10.22 -9.70 5.05
C ARG A 38 9.64 -9.41 6.43
N ASP A 39 8.84 -10.34 6.94
CA ASP A 39 8.33 -10.31 8.31
C ASP A 39 9.37 -10.84 9.31
N LEU A 40 9.06 -10.83 10.62
CA LEU A 40 9.96 -11.26 11.69
C LEU A 40 10.46 -12.70 11.53
N ASP A 41 9.64 -13.58 10.98
CA ASP A 41 9.97 -14.99 10.70
C ASP A 41 10.66 -15.20 9.35
N GLY A 42 10.95 -14.11 8.62
CA GLY A 42 11.57 -14.13 7.30
C GLY A 42 10.60 -14.37 6.14
N SER A 43 9.31 -14.57 6.41
CA SER A 43 8.27 -14.73 5.38
C SER A 43 8.18 -13.48 4.48
N PRO A 44 7.80 -13.64 3.19
CA PRO A 44 7.71 -12.52 2.26
C PRO A 44 6.55 -11.58 2.61
N VAL A 45 6.81 -10.28 2.57
CA VAL A 45 5.81 -9.22 2.80
C VAL A 45 5.65 -8.36 1.54
N PHE A 46 4.43 -8.31 1.02
CA PHE A 46 4.05 -7.50 -0.15
C PHE A 46 3.23 -6.27 0.26
N VAL A 47 3.29 -5.24 -0.56
CA VAL A 47 2.42 -4.06 -0.46
C VAL A 47 1.14 -4.33 -1.24
N CYS A 48 -0.02 -4.07 -0.66
CA CYS A 48 -1.29 -4.27 -1.34
C CYS A 48 -2.35 -3.23 -0.96
N SER A 49 -3.48 -3.30 -1.64
CA SER A 49 -4.69 -2.55 -1.31
C SER A 49 -5.86 -3.53 -1.14
N VAL A 50 -6.56 -3.49 -0.01
CA VAL A 50 -7.74 -4.33 0.25
C VAL A 50 -9.02 -3.60 -0.13
N LEU A 51 -9.95 -4.28 -0.82
CA LEU A 51 -11.20 -3.68 -1.29
C LEU A 51 -12.34 -4.02 -0.31
N MET A 52 -12.89 -3.03 0.37
CA MET A 52 -13.92 -3.19 1.40
C MET A 52 -15.32 -3.09 0.78
N ALA A 53 -15.85 -4.19 0.26
CA ALA A 53 -17.22 -4.31 -0.24
C ALA A 53 -17.70 -3.12 -1.13
N GLY A 54 -16.78 -2.53 -1.91
CA GLY A 54 -17.05 -1.40 -2.79
C GLY A 54 -17.19 -0.03 -2.12
N LYS A 55 -17.00 0.08 -0.80
CA LYS A 55 -17.12 1.33 -0.03
C LYS A 55 -15.79 2.07 0.10
N SER A 56 -14.72 1.33 0.36
CA SER A 56 -13.39 1.89 0.58
C SER A 56 -12.31 0.94 0.07
N VAL A 57 -11.10 1.47 -0.09
CA VAL A 57 -9.91 0.72 -0.48
C VAL A 57 -8.79 1.13 0.46
N HIS A 58 -8.23 0.18 1.21
CA HIS A 58 -7.20 0.50 2.20
C HIS A 58 -5.84 -0.08 1.83
N PRO A 59 -4.77 0.72 1.86
CA PRO A 59 -3.40 0.21 1.85
C PRO A 59 -3.15 -0.77 3.00
N ALA A 60 -2.41 -1.83 2.70
CA ALA A 60 -2.28 -3.00 3.54
C ALA A 60 -0.97 -3.75 3.21
N LYS A 61 -0.70 -4.81 3.97
CA LYS A 61 0.38 -5.76 3.70
C LYS A 61 -0.18 -7.14 3.35
N VAL A 62 0.55 -7.94 2.59
CA VAL A 62 0.29 -9.39 2.48
C VAL A 62 1.46 -10.14 3.08
N THR A 63 1.19 -11.08 3.96
CA THR A 63 2.15 -12.08 4.47
C THR A 63 1.47 -13.43 4.54
N HIS A 64 2.21 -14.53 4.34
CA HIS A 64 1.65 -15.89 4.29
C HIS A 64 0.44 -16.04 3.35
N GLY A 65 0.42 -15.28 2.24
CA GLY A 65 -0.69 -15.24 1.29
C GLY A 65 -1.98 -14.58 1.80
N LYS A 66 -1.96 -13.96 2.99
CA LYS A 66 -3.11 -13.30 3.63
C LYS A 66 -2.89 -11.78 3.66
N ALA A 67 -3.90 -11.03 3.21
CA ALA A 67 -3.88 -9.58 3.30
C ALA A 67 -4.29 -9.12 4.72
N MET A 68 -3.51 -8.22 5.29
CA MET A 68 -3.62 -7.71 6.65
C MET A 68 -3.71 -6.19 6.61
N TYR A 69 -4.70 -5.61 7.26
CA TYR A 69 -4.95 -4.17 7.25
C TYR A 69 -5.27 -3.63 8.65
N SER A 70 -5.00 -2.34 8.84
CA SER A 70 -5.25 -1.62 10.09
C SER A 70 -6.64 -1.01 10.07
N TYR A 71 -7.48 -1.32 11.07
CA TYR A 71 -8.78 -0.68 11.22
C TYR A 71 -9.32 -0.80 12.65
N GLY A 72 -9.61 0.35 13.28
CA GLY A 72 -10.26 0.41 14.58
C GLY A 72 -9.36 -0.08 15.72
N GLY A 73 -8.06 0.22 15.67
CA GLY A 73 -7.09 -0.13 16.70
C GLY A 73 -6.50 -1.54 16.57
N VAL A 74 -6.89 -2.32 15.55
CA VAL A 74 -6.48 -3.72 15.39
C VAL A 74 -5.95 -4.02 14.00
N GLU A 75 -5.08 -5.02 13.92
CA GLU A 75 -4.71 -5.67 12.66
C GLU A 75 -5.78 -6.71 12.32
N LYS A 76 -6.36 -6.59 11.13
CA LYS A 76 -7.43 -7.47 10.66
C LYS A 76 -6.98 -8.25 9.43
N HIS A 77 -7.42 -9.49 9.36
CA HIS A 77 -7.36 -10.29 8.15
C HIS A 77 -8.46 -9.82 7.19
N HIS A 78 -8.10 -9.66 5.91
CA HIS A 78 -9.07 -9.34 4.87
C HIS A 78 -9.58 -10.61 4.18
N GLU A 79 -10.90 -10.71 4.03
CA GLU A 79 -11.55 -11.71 3.20
C GLU A 79 -12.14 -11.04 1.96
N GLY A 80 -11.80 -11.56 0.78
CA GLY A 80 -12.25 -11.05 -0.51
C GLY A 80 -11.10 -10.51 -1.36
N ARG A 81 -11.42 -9.53 -2.22
CA ARG A 81 -10.49 -9.00 -3.21
C ARG A 81 -9.46 -8.06 -2.58
N PHE A 82 -8.21 -8.23 -2.98
CA PHE A 82 -7.12 -7.32 -2.71
C PHE A 82 -6.19 -7.28 -3.92
N ASP A 83 -5.49 -6.17 -4.09
CA ASP A 83 -4.66 -5.91 -5.27
C ASP A 83 -3.23 -5.64 -4.82
N ILE A 84 -2.29 -6.51 -5.19
CA ILE A 84 -0.86 -6.34 -4.88
C ILE A 84 -0.31 -5.20 -5.75
N LEU A 85 0.53 -4.35 -5.15
CA LEU A 85 1.34 -3.35 -5.84
C LEU A 85 2.79 -3.84 -5.89
N PRO A 86 3.26 -4.33 -7.05
CA PRO A 86 4.68 -4.54 -7.27
C PRO A 86 5.43 -3.21 -7.12
N ILE A 87 6.43 -3.18 -6.24
CA ILE A 87 7.31 -2.02 -6.08
C ILE A 87 8.34 -2.04 -7.22
N THR A 88 8.48 -0.92 -7.92
CA THR A 88 9.34 -0.80 -9.09
C THR A 88 10.36 0.33 -8.92
N GLU A 89 11.37 0.37 -9.76
CA GLU A 89 12.39 1.43 -9.78
C GLU A 89 11.81 2.84 -10.07
N ALA A 90 10.62 2.92 -10.67
CA ALA A 90 9.91 4.18 -10.90
C ALA A 90 9.27 4.75 -9.61
N MET A 91 9.40 4.05 -8.48
CA MET A 91 8.88 4.47 -7.19
C MET A 91 10.01 4.67 -6.19
N GLU A 92 9.75 5.49 -5.18
CA GLU A 92 10.64 5.69 -4.05
C GLU A 92 9.85 5.91 -2.76
N TRP A 93 10.40 5.44 -1.65
CA TRP A 93 9.89 5.72 -0.31
C TRP A 93 10.47 7.05 0.17
N VAL A 94 9.60 8.04 0.40
CA VAL A 94 10.01 9.38 0.81
C VAL A 94 9.62 9.60 2.27
N PRO A 95 10.56 9.99 3.16
CA PRO A 95 10.24 10.29 4.55
C PRO A 95 9.16 11.37 4.67
N THR A 96 8.22 11.16 5.59
CA THR A 96 7.17 12.14 5.89
C THR A 96 6.65 11.98 7.32
N SER A 97 5.69 12.84 7.68
CA SER A 97 5.05 12.88 8.99
C SER A 97 3.66 13.54 8.89
N TYR A 98 2.82 13.34 9.90
CA TYR A 98 1.54 14.00 10.12
C TYR A 98 0.55 13.85 8.96
N GLY A 99 0.60 12.71 8.26
CA GLY A 99 -0.24 12.43 7.10
C GLY A 99 0.17 13.19 5.83
N GLN A 100 1.21 14.03 5.89
CA GLN A 100 1.53 14.99 4.85
C GLN A 100 2.13 14.32 3.61
N ILE A 101 1.83 14.90 2.45
CA ILE A 101 2.53 14.62 1.20
C ILE A 101 3.75 15.54 1.14
N PRO A 102 4.99 15.02 1.03
CA PRO A 102 6.17 15.87 0.93
C PRO A 102 6.09 16.83 -0.27
N PRO A 103 6.51 18.10 -0.12
CA PRO A 103 6.40 19.10 -1.19
C PRO A 103 7.03 18.65 -2.50
N GLY A 104 6.32 18.87 -3.61
CA GLY A 104 6.78 18.50 -4.95
C GLY A 104 6.80 17.00 -5.26
N ARG A 105 6.35 16.14 -4.34
CA ARG A 105 6.21 14.71 -4.58
C ARG A 105 4.83 14.34 -5.08
N ARG A 106 4.76 13.28 -5.87
CA ARG A 106 3.51 12.67 -6.33
C ARG A 106 3.34 11.30 -5.66
N PRO A 107 2.46 11.16 -4.67
CA PRO A 107 2.28 9.89 -3.97
C PRO A 107 1.63 8.83 -4.88
N VAL A 108 1.95 7.56 -4.65
CA VAL A 108 1.25 6.44 -5.30
C VAL A 108 -0.07 6.22 -4.59
N GLU A 109 -1.18 6.37 -5.32
CA GLU A 109 -2.52 6.18 -4.75
C GLU A 109 -2.70 4.75 -4.27
N GLY A 110 -3.01 4.59 -2.98
CA GLY A 110 -3.20 3.29 -2.35
C GLY A 110 -4.67 2.93 -2.14
N GLY A 111 -5.56 3.93 -2.15
CA GLY A 111 -7.01 3.74 -2.03
C GLY A 111 -7.71 4.98 -1.51
N PHE A 112 -8.84 4.78 -0.84
CA PHE A 112 -9.68 5.85 -0.30
C PHE A 112 -10.53 5.33 0.86
N GLU A 113 -10.86 6.21 1.80
CA GLU A 113 -11.88 5.95 2.84
C GLU A 113 -13.31 6.04 2.25
N GLU A 114 -14.34 5.58 2.97
CA GLU A 114 -15.75 5.62 2.50
C GLU A 114 -16.23 7.04 2.14
N GLY A 115 -15.66 8.08 2.77
CA GLY A 115 -15.92 9.47 2.45
C GLY A 115 -15.17 10.01 1.23
N GLY A 116 -14.39 9.17 0.53
CA GLY A 116 -13.61 9.53 -0.66
C GLY A 116 -12.25 10.15 -0.38
N GLN A 117 -11.85 10.30 0.89
CA GLN A 117 -10.53 10.83 1.23
C GLN A 117 -9.44 9.85 0.78
N HIS A 118 -8.43 10.36 0.08
CA HIS A 118 -7.35 9.53 -0.44
C HIS A 118 -6.51 8.89 0.66
N LEU A 119 -6.08 7.66 0.40
CA LEU A 119 -5.12 6.91 1.20
C LEU A 119 -3.91 6.54 0.34
N PHE A 120 -2.74 6.58 0.95
CA PHE A 120 -1.46 6.29 0.31
C PHE A 120 -0.72 5.20 1.06
N HIS A 121 0.18 4.52 0.36
CA HIS A 121 1.03 3.47 0.93
C HIS A 121 2.09 4.09 1.84
N ALA A 122 2.12 3.64 3.09
CA ALA A 122 3.13 4.02 4.08
C ALA A 122 4.04 2.82 4.40
N ILE A 123 5.26 3.10 4.85
CA ILE A 123 6.18 2.09 5.39
C ILE A 123 6.87 2.63 6.65
N MET A 124 7.01 1.79 7.67
CA MET A 124 7.77 2.08 8.89
C MET A 124 8.60 0.85 9.28
N THR A 125 9.72 1.07 9.97
CA THR A 125 10.46 -0.04 10.61
C THR A 125 9.89 -0.26 12.01
N ILE A 126 9.35 -1.45 12.26
CA ILE A 126 8.83 -1.88 13.56
C ILE A 126 9.55 -3.17 13.92
N ASP A 127 10.17 -3.24 15.10
CA ASP A 127 10.96 -4.39 15.56
C ASP A 127 12.00 -4.90 14.53
N GLY A 128 12.60 -3.97 13.79
CA GLY A 128 13.64 -4.27 12.79
C GLY A 128 13.12 -4.72 11.41
N VAL A 129 11.80 -4.88 11.23
CA VAL A 129 11.19 -5.22 9.94
C VAL A 129 10.42 -4.05 9.34
N ARG A 130 10.33 -4.00 8.01
CA ARG A 130 9.60 -2.94 7.29
C ARG A 130 8.15 -3.37 7.09
N VAL A 131 7.21 -2.63 7.68
CA VAL A 131 5.79 -2.97 7.71
C VAL A 131 4.99 -1.99 6.84
N PRO A 132 4.35 -2.46 5.75
CA PRO A 132 3.45 -1.65 4.95
C PRO A 132 2.17 -1.29 5.70
N GLY A 133 1.68 -0.07 5.49
CA GLY A 133 0.45 0.43 6.09
C GLY A 133 -0.17 1.55 5.27
N LYS A 134 -1.04 2.35 5.90
CA LYS A 134 -1.76 3.45 5.25
C LYS A 134 -1.41 4.80 5.88
N THR A 135 -1.37 5.85 5.06
CA THR A 135 -1.30 7.26 5.50
C THR A 135 -2.27 8.08 4.68
N GLY A 136 -2.65 9.25 5.19
CA GLY A 136 -3.46 10.24 4.48
C GLY A 136 -3.54 11.52 5.31
N GLU A 137 -3.78 12.65 4.66
CA GLU A 137 -3.78 13.96 5.33
C GLU A 137 -4.79 14.01 6.49
N HIS A 138 -5.93 13.36 6.31
CA HIS A 138 -7.00 13.24 7.31
C HIS A 138 -6.70 12.26 8.46
N LEU A 139 -5.67 11.42 8.32
CA LEU A 139 -5.24 10.49 9.38
C LEU A 139 -4.24 11.14 10.35
N HIS A 140 -3.65 12.28 10.00
CA HIS A 140 -2.65 12.99 10.80
C HIS A 140 -1.43 12.12 11.20
N GLY A 141 -1.17 11.05 10.44
CA GLY A 141 -0.12 10.07 10.69
C GLY A 141 -0.25 8.88 9.75
N ALA A 142 0.36 7.76 10.14
CA ALA A 142 0.26 6.49 9.45
C ALA A 142 -0.12 5.35 10.39
N ASN A 143 -0.86 4.38 9.85
CA ASN A 143 -1.37 3.24 10.58
C ASN A 143 -0.83 1.94 9.99
N PHE A 144 -0.24 1.08 10.83
CA PHE A 144 0.43 -0.16 10.42
C PHE A 144 -0.20 -1.38 11.10
N PRO A 145 -0.56 -2.43 10.34
CA PRO A 145 -1.04 -3.67 10.91
C PRO A 145 0.18 -4.50 11.37
N PHE A 146 0.32 -4.76 12.67
CA PHE A 146 1.44 -5.51 13.21
C PHE A 146 1.13 -6.18 14.56
N GLY A 147 1.52 -7.45 14.70
CA GLY A 147 1.40 -8.18 15.97
C GLY A 147 -0.04 -8.34 16.49
N GLY A 148 -1.04 -8.29 15.61
CA GLY A 148 -2.47 -8.29 15.97
C GLY A 148 -3.05 -6.90 16.30
N GLY A 149 -2.23 -5.86 16.37
CA GLY A 149 -2.64 -4.48 16.66
C GLY A 149 -2.51 -3.52 15.48
N GLU A 150 -3.10 -2.34 15.62
CA GLU A 150 -2.80 -1.18 14.78
C GLU A 150 -1.78 -0.28 15.50
N ILE A 151 -0.61 -0.11 14.89
CA ILE A 151 0.39 0.85 15.35
C ILE A 151 0.13 2.16 14.61
N VAL A 152 -0.20 3.22 15.35
CA VAL A 152 -0.40 4.57 14.83
C VAL A 152 0.83 5.40 15.12
N GLN A 153 1.37 6.06 14.11
CA GLN A 153 2.60 6.85 14.23
C GLN A 153 2.48 8.17 13.48
N GLU A 154 2.76 9.28 14.16
CA GLU A 154 2.71 10.62 13.57
C GLU A 154 3.96 10.94 12.73
N ALA A 155 5.13 10.38 13.04
CA ALA A 155 6.39 10.66 12.34
C ALA A 155 7.35 9.47 12.35
N GLY A 156 8.35 9.48 11.45
CA GLY A 156 9.33 8.38 11.35
C GLY A 156 8.91 7.26 10.39
N TYR A 157 7.93 7.53 9.53
CA TYR A 157 7.54 6.66 8.43
C TYR A 157 7.86 7.30 7.07
N SER A 158 7.69 6.54 5.99
CA SER A 158 7.83 7.04 4.63
C SER A 158 6.57 6.75 3.82
N ILE A 159 6.27 7.61 2.85
CA ILE A 159 5.17 7.46 1.89
C ILE A 159 5.73 7.03 0.53
N LEU A 160 5.05 6.12 -0.17
CA LEU A 160 5.46 5.72 -1.52
C LEU A 160 5.11 6.81 -2.52
N CYS A 161 6.09 7.27 -3.28
CA CYS A 161 5.94 8.27 -4.33
C CYS A 161 6.47 7.77 -5.66
N TRP A 162 5.96 8.34 -6.75
CA TRP A 162 6.56 8.22 -8.06
C TRP A 162 7.84 9.06 -8.14
N ARG A 163 8.84 8.54 -8.85
CA ARG A 163 10.03 9.29 -9.29
C ARG A 163 9.70 10.23 -10.44
#